data_AF-A0AAE0PJF2-F1
#
_entry.id   AF-A0AAE0PJF2-F1
#
_cell.length_a   1.000
_cell.length_b   1.000
_cell.length_c   1.000
_cell.angle_alpha   90.00
_cell.angle_beta   90.00
_cell.angle_gamma   90.00
#
_symmetry.space_group_name_H-M   'P 1'
#
loop_
_entity.id
_entity.type
_entity.pdbx_description
1 polymer ?
#
loop_
_entity_poly.entity_id
_entity_poly.type
_entity_poly.pdbx_seq_one_letter_code
_entity_poly.pdbx_strand_id
1 'polypeptide(L)'
;ILNKFKLNINYFSNNKAKKIYIENRTANKITQNLKPYLADGPYNIKTSNKLFAYLRAEYYNYNRKEKVIYEFNDLKFEISGDFQEFYNKFVRLIGEYGHPPNS
;
A
#
# COMPACT_ATOMS: atom_id res chain seq x y z
N ILE A 1 -7.11 -2.91 1.79
CA ILE A 1 -7.51 -3.81 0.67
C ILE A 1 -8.32 -5.01 1.18
N LEU A 2 -7.85 -5.77 2.17
CA LEU A 2 -8.55 -6.97 2.68
C LEU A 2 -9.98 -6.70 3.19
N ASN A 3 -10.21 -5.61 3.93
CA ASN A 3 -11.56 -5.23 4.38
C ASN A 3 -12.50 -4.89 3.21
N LYS A 4 -11.99 -4.30 2.12
CA LYS A 4 -12.79 -4.07 0.90
C LYS A 4 -13.24 -5.37 0.25
N PHE A 5 -12.40 -6.41 0.26
CA PHE A 5 -12.77 -7.74 -0.23
C PHE A 5 -13.81 -8.41 0.65
N LYS A 6 -13.72 -8.25 1.98
CA LYS A 6 -14.72 -8.78 2.92
C LYS A 6 -16.08 -8.09 2.76
N LEU A 7 -16.10 -6.76 2.63
CA LEU A 7 -17.33 -5.97 2.50
C LEU A 7 -18.02 -6.13 1.15
N ASN A 8 -17.29 -6.51 0.10
CA ASN A 8 -17.80 -6.62 -1.27
C ASN A 8 -17.61 -8.03 -1.83
N ILE A 9 -17.95 -9.06 -1.04
CA ILE A 9 -17.79 -10.48 -1.42
C ILE A 9 -18.47 -10.81 -2.76
N ASN A 10 -19.66 -10.26 -3.00
CA ASN A 10 -20.41 -10.50 -4.25
C ASN A 10 -19.69 -9.92 -5.48
N TYR A 11 -19.00 -8.80 -5.32
CA TYR A 11 -18.23 -8.14 -6.40
C TYR A 11 -16.84 -8.76 -6.58
N PHE A 12 -16.21 -9.24 -5.50
CA PHE A 12 -14.92 -9.92 -5.50
C PHE A 12 -15.08 -11.41 -5.24
N SER A 13 -15.89 -12.07 -6.06
CA SER A 13 -16.28 -13.47 -5.88
C SER A 13 -15.13 -14.47 -6.13
N ASN A 14 -14.09 -14.08 -6.86
CA ASN A 14 -12.98 -14.97 -7.19
C ASN A 14 -11.60 -14.29 -7.12
N ASN A 15 -10.54 -15.11 -7.15
CA ASN A 15 -9.15 -14.63 -7.08
C ASN A 15 -8.75 -13.76 -8.27
N LYS A 16 -9.33 -13.98 -9.45
CA LYS A 16 -9.03 -13.18 -10.65
C LYS A 16 -9.49 -11.73 -10.46
N ALA A 17 -10.72 -11.52 -10.02
CA ALA A 17 -11.26 -10.20 -9.71
C ALA A 17 -10.45 -9.48 -8.61
N LYS A 18 -10.05 -10.22 -7.57
CA LYS A 18 -9.20 -9.68 -6.48
C LYS A 18 -7.80 -9.31 -6.97
N LYS A 19 -7.17 -10.11 -7.84
CA LYS A 19 -5.85 -9.83 -8.43
C LYS A 19 -5.88 -8.56 -9.30
N ILE A 20 -6.88 -8.43 -10.18
CA ILE A 20 -7.07 -7.24 -11.04
C ILE A 20 -7.27 -5.99 -10.17
N TYR A 21 -8.04 -6.10 -9.09
CA TYR A 21 -8.23 -4.98 -8.17
C TYR A 21 -6.93 -4.55 -7.48
N ILE A 22 -6.09 -5.51 -7.06
CA ILE A 22 -4.77 -5.21 -6.47
C ILE A 22 -3.89 -4.52 -7.51
N GLU A 23 -3.82 -5.05 -8.73
CA GLU A 23 -3.05 -4.49 -9.84
C GLU A 23 -3.44 -3.03 -10.14
N ASN A 24 -4.73 -2.74 -10.22
CA ASN A 24 -5.27 -1.39 -10.46
C ASN A 24 -4.99 -0.41 -9.31
N ARG A 25 -4.64 -0.90 -8.11
CA ARG A 25 -4.33 -0.08 -6.93
C ARG A 25 -2.83 0.09 -6.69
N THR A 26 -1.99 -0.67 -7.38
CA THR A 26 -0.54 -0.51 -7.33
C THR A 26 -0.08 0.62 -8.25
N ALA A 27 0.91 1.38 -7.81
CA ALA A 27 1.50 2.44 -8.61
C ALA A 27 2.22 1.84 -9.85
N ASN A 28 2.26 2.59 -10.97
CA ASN A 28 2.76 2.11 -12.27
C ASN A 28 4.08 1.31 -12.23
N LYS A 29 5.05 1.74 -11.40
CA LYS A 29 6.35 1.05 -11.26
C LYS A 29 6.21 -0.34 -10.63
N ILE A 30 5.32 -0.49 -9.65
CA ILE A 30 5.03 -1.79 -9.00
C ILE A 30 4.27 -2.69 -9.99
N THR A 31 3.33 -2.13 -10.75
CA THR A 31 2.56 -2.87 -11.75
C THR A 31 3.44 -3.51 -12.81
N GLN A 32 4.51 -2.83 -13.27
CA GLN A 32 5.48 -3.41 -14.20
C GLN A 32 6.21 -4.63 -13.60
N ASN A 33 6.64 -4.54 -12.35
CA ASN A 33 7.29 -5.64 -11.64
C ASN A 33 6.34 -6.81 -11.35
N LEU A 34 5.03 -6.54 -11.30
CA LEU A 34 4.01 -7.56 -11.08
C LEU A 34 3.68 -8.38 -12.33
N LYS A 35 3.95 -7.87 -13.54
CA LYS A 35 3.57 -8.54 -14.81
C LYS A 35 3.92 -10.03 -14.87
N PRO A 36 5.13 -10.49 -14.49
CA PRO A 36 5.49 -11.91 -14.55
C PRO A 36 4.66 -12.80 -13.61
N TYR A 37 4.14 -12.22 -12.52
CA TYR A 37 3.37 -12.92 -11.50
C TYR A 37 1.86 -12.88 -11.77
N LEU A 38 1.42 -12.02 -12.69
CA LEU A 38 0.02 -11.86 -13.08
C LEU A 38 -0.32 -12.65 -14.35
N ALA A 39 0.63 -12.78 -15.27
CA ALA A 39 0.50 -13.57 -16.49
C ALA A 39 0.51 -15.09 -16.23
N ASP A 40 -0.06 -15.86 -17.15
CA ASP A 40 0.06 -17.32 -17.13
C ASP A 40 1.51 -17.72 -17.44
N GLY A 41 2.15 -18.42 -16.49
CA GLY A 41 3.57 -18.74 -16.54
C GLY A 41 4.06 -19.39 -15.26
N PRO A 42 5.35 -19.80 -15.21
CA PRO A 42 5.92 -20.54 -14.07
C PRO A 42 5.92 -19.72 -12.77
N TYR A 43 5.92 -18.39 -12.87
CA TYR A 43 5.91 -17.47 -11.73
C TYR A 43 4.51 -16.96 -11.36
N ASN A 44 3.44 -17.46 -12.00
CA ASN A 44 2.08 -16.97 -11.75
C ASN A 44 1.66 -17.16 -10.28
N ILE A 45 1.34 -16.05 -9.62
CA ILE A 45 0.74 -16.07 -8.29
C ILE A 45 -0.77 -16.29 -8.42
N LYS A 46 -1.21 -17.53 -8.18
CA LYS A 46 -2.60 -17.98 -8.42
C LYS A 46 -3.66 -17.35 -7.51
N THR A 47 -3.28 -16.87 -6.33
CA THR A 47 -4.25 -16.39 -5.32
C THR A 47 -3.97 -14.95 -4.92
N SER A 48 -5.03 -14.18 -4.70
CA SER A 48 -4.93 -12.80 -4.20
C SER A 48 -4.21 -12.69 -2.85
N ASN A 49 -4.36 -13.68 -1.96
CA ASN A 49 -3.64 -13.71 -0.68
C ASN A 49 -2.12 -13.83 -0.87
N LYS A 50 -1.66 -14.77 -1.72
CA LYS A 50 -0.23 -14.88 -2.06
C LYS A 50 0.32 -13.63 -2.74
N LEU A 51 -0.48 -12.98 -3.61
CA LEU A 51 -0.07 -11.74 -4.27
C LEU A 51 0.10 -10.61 -3.25
N PHE A 52 -0.83 -10.50 -2.31
CA PHE A 52 -0.74 -9.53 -1.23
C PHE A 52 0.44 -9.80 -0.29
N ALA A 53 0.70 -11.08 0.03
CA ALA A 53 1.86 -11.48 0.83
C ALA A 53 3.18 -11.15 0.15
N TYR A 54 3.30 -11.42 -1.17
CA TYR A 54 4.46 -11.03 -1.97
C TYR A 54 4.67 -9.50 -1.95
N LEU A 55 3.61 -8.74 -2.24
CA LEU A 55 3.68 -7.28 -2.22
C LEU A 55 4.09 -6.73 -0.85
N ARG A 56 3.61 -7.35 0.22
CA ARG A 56 4.06 -7.02 1.58
C ARG A 56 5.54 -7.38 1.74
N ALA A 57 5.98 -8.59 1.41
CA ALA A 57 7.39 -8.96 1.58
C ALA A 57 8.35 -8.03 0.82
N GLU A 58 8.04 -7.68 -0.43
CA GLU A 58 8.91 -6.89 -1.29
C GLU A 58 8.88 -5.38 -1.04
N TYR A 59 7.70 -4.83 -0.74
CA TYR A 59 7.50 -3.38 -0.70
C TYR A 59 7.15 -2.85 0.69
N TYR A 60 7.02 -3.73 1.69
CA TYR A 60 6.81 -3.29 3.05
C TYR A 60 8.12 -2.77 3.65
N ASN A 61 8.15 -1.48 3.94
CA ASN A 61 9.25 -0.89 4.69
C ASN A 61 9.09 -1.21 6.18
N TYR A 62 9.80 -2.23 6.66
CA TYR A 62 9.77 -2.66 8.07
C TYR A 62 10.11 -1.54 9.05
N ASN A 63 10.95 -0.58 8.64
CA ASN A 63 11.36 0.56 9.48
C ASN A 63 10.47 1.79 9.27
N ARG A 64 9.32 1.65 8.58
CA ARG A 64 8.45 2.79 8.28
C ARG A 64 7.96 3.47 9.54
N LYS A 65 7.67 2.72 10.61
CA LYS A 65 7.21 3.29 11.89
C LYS A 65 8.25 4.23 12.49
N GLU A 66 9.49 3.78 12.63
CA GLU A 66 10.60 4.60 13.14
C GLU A 66 10.80 5.82 12.24
N LYS A 67 10.78 5.62 10.92
CA LYS A 67 10.90 6.71 9.95
C LYS A 67 9.77 7.74 10.07
N VAL A 68 8.52 7.32 10.29
CA VAL A 68 7.37 8.22 10.50
C VAL A 68 7.55 9.02 11.79
N ILE A 69 8.05 8.41 12.87
CA ILE A 69 8.34 9.11 14.13
C ILE A 69 9.42 10.18 13.90
N TYR A 70 10.51 9.84 13.23
CA TYR A 70 11.56 10.81 12.89
C TYR A 70 11.02 11.93 11.98
N GLU A 71 10.30 11.60 10.91
CA GLU A 71 9.70 12.59 9.99
C GLU A 71 8.68 13.49 10.71
N PHE A 72 7.93 12.97 11.68
CA PHE A 72 6.97 13.75 12.46
C PHE A 72 7.66 14.70 13.44
N ASN A 73 8.68 14.22 14.15
CA ASN A 73 9.46 15.06 15.07
C ASN A 73 10.23 16.18 14.36
N ASP A 74 10.64 15.95 13.11
CA ASP A 74 11.33 16.94 12.29
C ASP A 74 10.37 17.85 11.50
N LEU A 75 9.08 17.54 11.48
CA LEU A 75 8.09 18.31 10.72
C LEU A 75 7.92 19.71 11.32
N LYS A 76 8.38 20.73 10.58
CA LYS A 76 8.20 22.14 10.92
C LYS A 76 7.52 22.88 9.79
N PHE A 77 6.64 23.82 10.13
CA PHE A 77 6.08 24.74 9.16
C PHE A 77 7.03 25.94 9.01
N GLU A 78 7.50 26.18 7.79
CA GLU A 78 8.29 27.37 7.46
C GLU A 78 7.37 28.50 7.02
N ILE A 79 7.65 29.74 7.44
CA ILE A 79 6.80 30.91 7.15
C ILE A 79 6.71 31.19 5.64
N SER A 80 7.75 30.85 4.87
CA SER A 80 7.76 30.94 3.41
C SER A 80 7.20 29.70 2.70
N GLY A 81 6.80 28.66 3.45
CA GLY A 81 6.37 27.38 2.92
C GLY A 81 4.89 27.35 2.55
N ASP A 82 4.53 26.42 1.66
CA ASP A 82 3.13 26.14 1.34
C ASP A 82 2.46 25.41 2.51
N PHE A 83 1.46 26.06 3.12
CA PHE A 83 0.65 25.49 4.19
C PHE A 83 -0.06 24.20 3.76
N GLN A 84 -0.51 24.10 2.51
CA GLN A 84 -1.18 22.91 2.00
C GLN A 84 -0.22 21.72 1.95
N GLU A 85 1.04 21.94 1.55
CA GLU A 85 2.06 20.91 1.53
C GLU A 85 2.40 20.43 2.96
N PHE A 86 2.56 21.38 3.89
CA PHE A 86 2.77 21.06 5.31
C PHE A 86 1.61 20.26 5.90
N TYR A 87 0.37 20.73 5.70
CA TYR A 87 -0.82 20.08 6.21
C TYR A 87 -0.99 18.66 5.65
N ASN A 88 -0.74 18.47 4.35
CA ASN A 88 -0.75 17.15 3.72
C ASN A 88 0.30 16.22 4.34
N LYS A 89 1.52 16.70 4.60
CA LYS A 89 2.58 15.94 5.29
C LYS A 89 2.17 15.57 6.72
N PHE A 90 1.62 16.52 7.47
CA PHE A 90 1.14 16.31 8.83
C PHE A 90 0.05 15.23 8.91
N VAL A 91 -1.02 15.36 8.10
CA VAL A 91 -2.13 14.40 8.07
C VAL A 91 -1.66 13.01 7.69
N ARG A 92 -0.76 12.91 6.70
CA ARG A 92 -0.15 11.64 6.30
C ARG A 92 0.60 10.99 7.48
N LEU A 93 1.45 11.75 8.17
CA LEU A 93 2.26 11.23 9.27
C LEU A 93 1.42 10.79 10.48
N ILE A 94 0.39 11.55 10.85
CA ILE A 94 -0.57 11.15 11.91
C ILE A 94 -1.32 9.87 11.50
N GLY A 95 -1.78 9.78 10.26
CA GLY A 95 -2.48 8.58 9.76
C GLY A 95 -1.59 7.34 9.77
N GLU A 96 -0.31 7.48 9.41
CA GLU A 96 0.65 6.39 9.45
C GLU A 96 1.13 6.05 10.87
N TYR A 97 1.13 7.01 11.79
CA TYR A 97 1.41 6.77 13.21
C TYR A 97 0.27 6.00 13.91
N GLY A 98 -0.98 6.32 13.58
CA GLY A 98 -2.19 5.70 14.15
C GLY A 98 -2.57 4.34 13.55
N HIS A 99 -1.95 3.92 12.44
CA HIS A 99 -2.14 2.59 11.85
C HIS A 99 -0.86 1.77 12.00
N PRO A 100 -0.72 1.00 13.09
CA PRO A 100 0.44 0.14 13.24
C PRO A 100 0.52 -0.85 12.06
N PRO A 101 1.73 -1.24 11.66
CA PRO A 101 2.02 -2.29 10.66
C PRO A 101 1.16 -3.56 10.68
N ASN A 102 0.57 -3.84 11.85
CA ASN A 102 0.01 -5.13 12.23
C ASN A 102 -1.49 -5.07 12.60
N SER A 103 -2.16 -3.92 12.45
CA SER A 103 -3.62 -3.81 12.67
C SER A 103 -4.43 -4.23 11.44
#